data_AF-A0A2V6D5M4-F1
#
_entry.id   AF-A0A2V6D5M4-F1
#
_cell.length_a   1.000
_cell.length_b   1.000
_cell.length_c   1.000
_cell.angle_alpha   90.00
_cell.angle_beta   90.00
_cell.angle_gamma   90.00
#
_symmetry.space_group_name_H-M   'P 1'
#
loop_
_entity.id
_entity.type
_entity.pdbx_description
1 polymer ?
#
loop_
_entity_poly.entity_id
_entity_poly.type
_entity_poly.pdbx_seq_one_letter_code
_entity_poly.pdbx_strand_id
1 'polypeptide(L)'
;MKLSSKQFRIAGAIALLALATGCATNSTTQTTDLLTAAGFKLVPADTPKKQELLNTLPKGQLSVITWKGKIFYVQPAAAPNQAYVGTPAEYQTYQQLRLAKQLSNDNLMAAQMNQDAMDRWGAWGPGLYGGFYGGRFR
;
A
#
# COMPACT_ATOMS: atom_id res chain seq x y z
N MET A 1 49.70 19.01 -35.31
CA MET A 1 49.14 18.29 -34.16
C MET A 1 47.63 18.40 -34.18
N LYS A 2 46.92 17.30 -34.49
CA LYS A 2 45.47 17.13 -34.36
C LYS A 2 45.17 16.68 -32.92
N LEU A 3 44.21 17.29 -32.23
CA LEU A 3 43.39 16.76 -31.11
C LEU A 3 42.53 17.95 -30.59
N SER A 4 41.22 17.95 -30.39
CA SER A 4 40.09 17.09 -30.78
C SER A 4 38.84 17.89 -30.37
N SER A 5 38.07 18.42 -31.33
CA SER A 5 36.84 19.23 -31.11
C SER A 5 35.62 18.40 -30.66
N LYS A 6 35.83 17.37 -29.82
CA LYS A 6 34.79 16.40 -29.41
C LYS A 6 34.64 16.30 -27.89
N GLN A 7 34.50 17.40 -27.17
CA GLN A 7 34.12 17.34 -25.75
C GLN A 7 32.92 18.22 -25.38
N PHE A 8 32.44 19.07 -26.29
CA PHE A 8 31.19 19.84 -26.11
C PHE A 8 29.90 19.02 -26.38
N ARG A 9 29.97 17.68 -26.34
CA ARG A 9 28.81 16.78 -26.48
C ARG A 9 28.55 15.93 -25.26
N ILE A 10 29.10 16.29 -24.10
CA ILE A 10 28.93 15.56 -22.84
C ILE A 10 28.55 16.54 -21.71
N ALA A 11 27.63 17.47 -22.00
CA ALA A 11 27.12 18.43 -21.02
C ALA A 11 25.58 18.43 -20.93
N GLY A 12 24.92 17.32 -21.29
CA GLY A 12 23.46 17.27 -21.38
C GLY A 12 22.82 15.93 -21.07
N ALA A 13 23.45 15.07 -20.25
CA ALA A 13 22.93 13.73 -19.99
C ALA A 13 23.11 13.23 -18.54
N ILE A 14 23.17 14.12 -17.53
CA ILE A 14 23.24 13.69 -16.12
C ILE A 14 22.34 14.54 -15.22
N ALA A 15 21.10 14.79 -15.65
CA ALA A 15 20.13 15.48 -14.81
C ALA A 15 18.70 14.97 -15.05
N LEU A 16 18.52 13.65 -15.12
CA LEU A 16 17.19 13.07 -15.05
C LEU A 16 17.22 11.88 -14.10
N LEU A 17 16.39 11.99 -13.06
CA LEU A 17 15.83 10.92 -12.22
C LEU A 17 16.59 10.56 -10.93
N ALA A 18 16.96 11.58 -10.15
CA ALA A 18 17.00 11.46 -8.70
C ALA A 18 15.61 11.80 -8.10
N LEU A 19 14.60 10.95 -8.34
CA LEU A 19 13.27 11.08 -7.69
C LEU A 19 12.69 9.73 -7.26
N ALA A 20 13.53 8.78 -6.87
CA ALA A 20 13.09 7.57 -6.20
C ALA A 20 13.40 7.61 -4.69
N THR A 21 13.15 8.76 -4.03
CA THR A 21 12.80 8.70 -2.60
C THR A 21 11.34 8.26 -2.54
N GLY A 22 11.12 6.95 -2.72
CA GLY A 22 9.85 6.33 -2.43
C GLY A 22 9.57 6.49 -0.93
N CYS A 23 8.87 7.55 -0.57
CA CYS A 23 8.33 7.70 0.77
C CYS A 23 7.45 6.49 1.06
N ALA A 24 7.91 5.61 1.95
CA ALA A 24 7.15 4.48 2.48
C ALA A 24 5.95 4.92 3.37
N THR A 25 5.46 6.14 3.19
CA THR A 25 4.39 6.77 3.99
C THR A 25 3.00 6.23 3.65
N ASN A 26 2.85 5.55 2.51
CA ASN A 26 1.54 5.04 2.07
C ASN A 26 1.01 3.90 2.94
N SER A 27 1.88 3.09 3.55
CA SER A 27 1.42 1.92 4.33
C SER A 27 0.81 2.32 5.66
N THR A 28 1.38 3.33 6.32
CA THR A 28 0.91 3.83 7.61
C THR A 28 -0.43 4.54 7.48
N THR A 29 -0.58 5.43 6.50
CA THR A 29 -1.83 6.16 6.26
C THR A 29 -2.98 5.22 5.89
N GLN A 30 -2.72 4.24 5.03
CA GLN A 30 -3.72 3.24 4.65
C GLN A 30 -4.14 2.36 5.84
N THR A 31 -3.20 2.01 6.72
CA THR A 31 -3.52 1.21 7.91
C THR A 31 -4.37 2.01 8.90
N THR A 32 -4.04 3.28 9.13
CA THR A 32 -4.82 4.16 10.02
C THR A 32 -6.22 4.45 9.48
N ASP A 33 -6.36 4.55 8.17
CA ASP A 33 -7.67 4.75 7.52
C ASP A 33 -8.56 3.52 7.71
N LEU A 34 -8.01 2.32 7.53
CA LEU A 34 -8.71 1.06 7.79
C LEU A 34 -9.09 0.89 9.27
N LEU A 35 -8.24 1.30 10.20
CA LEU A 35 -8.56 1.27 11.64
C LEU A 35 -9.70 2.23 11.97
N THR A 36 -9.68 3.44 11.40
CA THR A 36 -10.74 4.42 11.58
C THR A 36 -12.06 3.91 11.00
N ALA A 37 -12.03 3.32 9.80
CA ALA A 37 -13.18 2.67 9.17
C ALA A 37 -13.70 1.46 9.97
N ALA A 38 -12.82 0.73 10.65
CA ALA A 38 -13.19 -0.36 11.55
C ALA A 38 -13.79 0.09 12.89
N GLY A 39 -13.78 1.40 13.17
CA GLY A 39 -14.35 1.99 14.39
C GLY A 39 -13.34 2.19 15.53
N PHE A 40 -12.04 2.04 15.28
CA PHE A 40 -11.04 2.36 16.30
C PHE A 40 -11.12 3.83 16.68
N LYS A 41 -11.09 4.10 17.98
CA LYS A 41 -11.15 5.47 18.51
C LYS A 41 -9.75 6.01 18.70
N LEU A 42 -9.52 7.23 18.22
CA LEU A 42 -8.31 7.97 18.54
C LEU A 42 -8.40 8.43 19.99
N VAL A 43 -7.55 7.86 20.85
CA VAL A 43 -7.50 8.15 22.28
C VAL A 43 -6.17 8.85 22.59
N PRO A 44 -6.21 10.04 23.22
CA PRO A 44 -5.01 10.66 23.71
C PRO A 44 -4.48 9.92 24.94
N ALA A 45 -3.16 9.77 25.00
CA ALA A 45 -2.44 9.16 26.11
C ALA A 45 -2.14 10.20 27.19
N ASP A 46 -3.20 10.70 27.82
CA ASP A 46 -3.10 11.78 28.83
C ASP A 46 -2.54 11.31 30.18
N THR A 47 -2.41 9.99 30.36
CA THR A 47 -1.92 9.40 31.61
C THR A 47 -0.51 8.87 31.42
N PRO A 48 0.41 9.05 32.40
CA PRO A 48 1.80 8.59 32.29
C PRO A 48 1.89 7.08 32.02
N LYS A 49 1.00 6.27 32.61
CA LYS A 49 0.91 4.83 32.32
C LYS A 49 0.59 4.50 30.86
N LYS A 50 -0.24 5.31 30.19
CA LYS A 50 -0.54 5.14 28.76
C LYS A 50 0.65 5.55 27.90
N GLN A 51 1.38 6.60 28.29
CA GLN A 51 2.57 7.06 27.55
C GLN A 51 3.72 6.06 27.66
N GLU A 52 3.96 5.51 28.84
CA GLU A 52 4.94 4.46 29.06
C GLU A 52 4.60 3.22 28.23
N LEU A 53 3.32 2.80 28.24
CA LEU A 53 2.85 1.73 27.38
C LEU A 53 3.10 2.04 25.89
N LEU A 54 2.75 3.24 25.41
CA LEU A 54 3.00 3.64 24.03
C LEU A 54 4.49 3.66 23.66
N ASN A 55 5.36 4.05 24.58
CA ASN A 55 6.81 4.03 24.37
C ASN A 55 7.36 2.60 24.27
N THR A 56 6.70 1.63 24.90
CA THR A 56 7.07 0.20 24.76
C THR A 56 6.54 -0.45 23.50
N LEU A 57 5.58 0.17 22.80
CA LEU A 57 4.98 -0.40 21.59
C LEU A 57 5.79 -0.04 20.33
N PRO A 58 5.98 -0.99 19.40
CA PRO A 58 6.58 -0.70 18.12
C PRO A 58 5.69 0.27 17.31
N LYS A 59 6.30 1.34 16.80
CA LYS A 59 5.60 2.36 16.02
C LYS A 59 4.95 1.73 14.78
N GLY A 60 3.67 2.05 14.56
CA GLY A 60 2.92 1.60 13.38
C GLY A 60 2.42 0.15 13.43
N GLN A 61 2.54 -0.55 14.56
CA GLN A 61 2.00 -1.89 14.74
C GLN A 61 0.83 -1.91 15.72
N LEU A 62 -0.13 -2.79 15.45
CA LEU A 62 -1.25 -3.05 16.35
C LEU A 62 -0.79 -4.00 17.46
N SER A 63 -0.92 -3.55 18.70
CA SER A 63 -0.52 -4.29 19.89
C SER A 63 -1.73 -4.66 20.72
N VAL A 64 -1.70 -5.84 21.34
CA VAL A 64 -2.80 -6.32 22.20
C VAL A 64 -2.44 -6.03 23.65
N ILE A 65 -3.36 -5.36 24.35
CA ILE A 65 -3.19 -5.04 25.77
C ILE A 65 -4.39 -5.60 26.55
N THR A 66 -4.13 -6.12 27.74
CA THR A 66 -5.20 -6.54 28.65
C THR A 66 -5.30 -5.53 29.78
N TRP A 67 -6.43 -4.85 29.88
CA TRP A 67 -6.68 -3.85 30.90
C TRP A 67 -7.94 -4.18 31.68
N LYS A 68 -7.80 -4.36 33.01
CA LYS A 68 -8.90 -4.73 33.92
C LYS A 68 -9.71 -5.95 33.45
N GLY A 69 -9.02 -6.97 32.93
CA GLY A 69 -9.64 -8.21 32.42
C GLY A 69 -10.32 -8.08 31.05
N LYS A 70 -10.18 -6.92 30.37
CA LYS A 70 -10.68 -6.70 29.01
C LYS A 70 -9.51 -6.55 28.04
N ILE A 71 -9.65 -7.15 26.86
CA ILE A 71 -8.66 -7.06 25.79
C ILE A 71 -8.94 -5.82 24.96
N PHE A 72 -7.89 -5.05 24.68
CA PHE A 72 -7.92 -3.90 23.79
C PHE A 72 -6.80 -4.02 22.77
N TYR A 73 -7.05 -3.50 21.58
CA TYR A 73 -6.08 -3.41 20.50
C TYR A 73 -5.66 -1.95 20.37
N VAL A 74 -4.36 -1.70 20.45
CA VAL A 74 -3.79 -0.35 20.49
C VAL A 74 -2.73 -0.21 19.41
N GLN A 75 -2.85 0.81 18.58
CA GLN A 75 -1.83 1.19 17.61
C GLN A 75 -1.36 2.64 17.84
N PRO A 76 -0.05 2.89 17.96
CA PRO A 76 0.47 4.26 18.04
C PRO A 76 0.06 5.08 16.81
N ALA A 77 -0.48 6.28 17.02
CA ALA A 77 -0.78 7.21 15.95
C ALA A 77 0.50 7.92 15.46
N ALA A 78 0.42 8.61 14.32
CA ALA A 78 1.53 9.42 13.82
C ALA A 78 1.80 10.64 14.73
N ALA A 79 0.76 11.15 15.39
CA ALA A 79 0.87 12.23 16.36
C ALA A 79 1.45 11.71 17.70
N PRO A 80 2.31 12.51 18.37
CA PRO A 80 2.85 12.14 19.67
C PRO A 80 1.72 12.03 20.70
N ASN A 81 1.85 11.06 21.62
CA ASN A 81 0.90 10.81 22.71
C ASN A 81 -0.54 10.51 22.25
N GLN A 82 -0.74 10.01 21.04
CA GLN A 82 -2.04 9.55 20.56
C GLN A 82 -1.96 8.11 20.08
N ALA A 83 -3.05 7.37 20.26
CA ALA A 83 -3.15 6.00 19.79
C ALA A 83 -4.58 5.64 19.39
N TYR A 84 -4.71 4.79 18.38
CA TYR A 84 -5.97 4.17 18.00
C TYR A 84 -6.24 3.00 18.93
N VAL A 85 -7.38 3.02 19.61
CA VAL A 85 -7.81 1.99 20.55
C VAL A 85 -9.12 1.37 20.07
N GLY A 86 -9.14 0.06 19.96
CA GLY A 86 -10.32 -0.73 19.59
C GLY A 86 -10.48 -1.93 20.54
N THR A 87 -11.65 -2.54 20.50
CA THR A 87 -11.96 -3.80 21.17
C THR A 87 -11.80 -4.96 20.18
N PRO A 88 -11.98 -6.22 20.61
CA PRO A 88 -11.94 -7.36 19.70
C PRO A 88 -12.95 -7.28 18.55
N ALA A 89 -14.09 -6.61 18.74
CA ALA A 89 -15.08 -6.43 17.69
C ALA A 89 -14.54 -5.53 16.55
N GLU A 90 -13.97 -4.37 16.87
CA GLU A 90 -13.37 -3.49 15.86
C GLU A 90 -12.16 -4.15 15.20
N TYR A 91 -11.39 -4.97 15.94
CA TYR A 91 -10.29 -5.73 15.36
C TYR A 91 -10.76 -6.74 14.30
N GLN A 92 -11.87 -7.42 14.53
CA GLN A 92 -12.46 -8.34 13.55
C GLN A 92 -12.92 -7.59 12.29
N THR A 93 -13.57 -6.43 12.45
CA THR A 93 -13.95 -5.57 11.33
C THR A 93 -12.71 -5.10 10.55
N TYR A 94 -11.64 -4.72 11.24
CA TYR A 94 -10.38 -4.33 10.61
C TYR A 94 -9.79 -5.47 9.76
N GLN A 95 -9.79 -6.72 10.24
CA GLN A 95 -9.34 -7.86 9.45
C GLN A 95 -10.17 -8.04 8.16
N GLN A 96 -11.49 -7.90 8.26
CA GLN A 96 -12.38 -8.00 7.10
C GLN A 96 -12.11 -6.89 6.07
N LEU A 97 -11.97 -5.64 6.53
CA LEU A 97 -11.67 -4.50 5.65
C LEU A 97 -10.31 -4.66 4.96
N ARG A 98 -9.31 -5.19 5.67
CA ARG A 98 -8.01 -5.52 5.07
C ARG A 98 -8.14 -6.54 3.94
N LEU A 99 -8.87 -7.62 4.17
CA LEU A 99 -9.07 -8.67 3.18
C LEU A 99 -9.83 -8.12 1.96
N ALA A 100 -10.91 -7.37 2.18
CA ALA A 100 -11.69 -6.73 1.12
C ALA A 100 -10.81 -5.81 0.26
N LYS A 101 -9.92 -5.03 0.88
CA LYS A 101 -9.01 -4.14 0.17
C LYS A 101 -7.97 -4.91 -0.65
N GLN A 102 -7.43 -6.02 -0.12
CA GLN A 102 -6.50 -6.88 -0.86
C GLN A 102 -7.18 -7.45 -2.11
N LEU A 103 -8.38 -8.02 -1.96
CA LEU A 103 -9.16 -8.54 -3.09
C LEU A 103 -9.45 -7.46 -4.15
N SER A 104 -9.81 -6.26 -3.73
CA SER A 104 -10.00 -5.14 -4.66
C SER A 104 -8.72 -4.79 -5.41
N ASN A 105 -7.58 -4.78 -4.74
CA ASN A 105 -6.30 -4.45 -5.36
C ASN A 105 -5.85 -5.55 -6.34
N ASP A 106 -6.07 -6.82 -5.99
CA ASP A 106 -5.78 -7.96 -6.85
C ASP A 106 -6.65 -7.94 -8.11
N ASN A 107 -7.93 -7.60 -7.98
CA ASN A 107 -8.84 -7.44 -9.11
C ASN A 107 -8.40 -6.31 -10.06
N LEU A 108 -7.96 -5.17 -9.51
CA LEU A 108 -7.44 -4.05 -10.30
C LEU A 108 -6.15 -4.45 -11.03
N MET A 109 -5.24 -5.15 -10.36
CA MET A 109 -4.01 -5.64 -10.96
C MET A 109 -4.29 -6.67 -12.06
N ALA A 110 -5.22 -7.60 -11.84
CA ALA A 110 -5.64 -8.58 -12.84
C ALA A 110 -6.29 -7.91 -14.07
N ALA A 111 -7.11 -6.88 -13.85
CA ALA A 111 -7.71 -6.10 -14.93
C ALA A 111 -6.64 -5.35 -15.75
N GLN A 112 -5.64 -4.75 -15.09
CA GLN A 112 -4.50 -4.10 -15.77
C GLN A 112 -3.69 -5.12 -16.57
N MET A 113 -3.35 -6.26 -15.99
CA MET A 113 -2.64 -7.33 -16.70
C MET A 113 -3.44 -7.87 -17.90
N ASN A 114 -4.77 -7.96 -17.80
CA ASN A 114 -5.62 -8.35 -18.91
C ASN A 114 -5.64 -7.29 -20.01
N GLN A 115 -5.70 -6.00 -19.66
CA GLN A 115 -5.59 -4.91 -20.63
C GLN A 115 -4.22 -4.90 -21.32
N ASP A 116 -3.12 -4.99 -20.55
CA ASP A 116 -1.76 -5.08 -21.08
C ASP A 116 -1.58 -6.32 -21.97
N ALA A 117 -2.17 -7.45 -21.58
CA ALA A 117 -2.19 -8.65 -22.40
C ALA A 117 -2.96 -8.40 -23.71
N MET A 118 -4.15 -7.80 -23.67
CA MET A 118 -4.91 -7.45 -24.87
C MET A 118 -4.14 -6.48 -25.78
N ASP A 119 -3.46 -5.48 -25.24
CA ASP A 119 -2.65 -4.53 -25.99
C ASP A 119 -1.42 -5.20 -26.62
N ARG A 120 -0.72 -6.04 -25.85
CA ARG A 120 0.40 -6.85 -26.36
C ARG A 120 -0.06 -7.84 -27.44
N TRP A 121 -1.23 -8.45 -27.28
CA TRP A 121 -1.82 -9.32 -28.30
C TRP A 121 -2.29 -8.53 -29.52
N GLY A 122 -2.80 -7.30 -29.34
CA GLY A 122 -3.15 -6.37 -30.42
C GLY A 122 -1.94 -5.95 -31.27
N ALA A 123 -0.74 -5.90 -30.67
CA ALA A 123 0.52 -5.64 -31.38
C ALA A 123 0.93 -6.75 -32.37
N TRP A 124 0.34 -7.95 -32.27
CA TRP A 124 0.53 -9.03 -33.25
C TRP A 124 -0.37 -8.89 -34.51
N GLY A 125 -1.18 -7.84 -34.59
CA GLY A 125 -1.98 -7.47 -35.76
C GLY A 125 -3.41 -8.05 -35.77
N PRO A 126 -4.37 -7.40 -36.47
CA PRO A 126 -5.82 -7.70 -36.41
C PRO A 126 -6.27 -9.06 -36.99
N GLY A 127 -5.35 -10.00 -37.26
CA GLY A 127 -5.64 -11.28 -37.92
C GLY A 127 -5.77 -12.51 -37.01
N LEU A 128 -5.34 -12.46 -35.74
CA LEU A 128 -5.31 -13.66 -34.89
C LEU A 128 -6.67 -14.05 -34.27
N TYR A 129 -7.62 -13.13 -34.14
CA TYR A 129 -8.95 -13.42 -33.57
C TYR A 129 -9.87 -14.21 -34.52
N GLY A 130 -9.53 -14.29 -35.81
CA GLY A 130 -10.34 -14.98 -36.83
C GLY A 130 -10.06 -16.48 -36.99
N GLY A 131 -9.04 -17.03 -36.32
CA GLY A 131 -8.54 -18.39 -36.59
C GLY A 131 -9.04 -19.51 -35.66
N PHE A 132 -9.52 -19.20 -34.46
CA PHE A 132 -9.77 -20.22 -33.42
C PHE A 132 -11.23 -20.67 -33.28
N TYR A 133 -12.19 -19.97 -33.89
CA TYR A 133 -13.62 -20.38 -33.94
C TYR A 133 -14.07 -20.83 -35.34
N GLY A 134 -13.13 -21.06 -36.26
CA GLY A 134 -13.38 -21.56 -37.60
C GLY A 134 -13.27 -23.09 -37.69
N GLY A 135 -13.91 -23.82 -36.78
CA GLY A 135 -14.12 -25.25 -36.92
C GLY A 135 -15.01 -25.52 -38.13
N ARG A 136 -14.39 -25.75 -39.28
CA ARG A 136 -15.09 -26.24 -40.46
C ARG A 136 -15.38 -27.74 -40.25
N PHE A 137 -16.51 -28.03 -39.63
CA PHE A 137 -17.26 -29.23 -39.97
C PHE A 137 -17.69 -29.07 -41.44
N ARG A 138 -16.96 -29.68 -42.36
CA ARG A 138 -17.42 -30.20 -43.66
C ARG A 138 -16.25 -30.81 -44.42
#